data_AF-A0A955FDI8-F1
#
_entry.id   AF-A0A955FDI8-F1
#
_cell.length_a   1.000
_cell.length_b   1.000
_cell.length_c   1.000
_cell.angle_alpha   90.00
_cell.angle_beta   90.00
_cell.angle_gamma   90.00
#
_symmetry.space_group_name_H-M   'P 1'
#
loop_
_entity.id
_entity.type
_entity.pdbx_description
1 polymer ?
#
loop_
_entity_poly.entity_id
_entity_poly.type
_entity_poly.pdbx_seq_one_letter_code
_entity_poly.pdbx_strand_id
1 'polypeptide(L)'
;FAHGGSTENSDFFITKNPHDKTRVAGGSSGGSAASVALSLAPFALGTDTGGSIRQPASYCGVVGYKPTYGLVSRSGVVAMASSTDCIGVFARRSEDVALVLDIMSGEDTLDSTTIARDSSAYTDLENTVKGKKVGVISEYFGEGLDAQVKASVDSIIEKLKLAGAEIQEVSIPSIDLALAIYYVVVPAELSSNLARHDGQRYNYSAPDFKTLQESYEQSRSQGFGAEAKRRIMMGTHVLSSGYYDAYYKKAQTVRTKLINEFKAAFERVDFLVGPVAPTTAFKIGANEDPVAMYLQDILTVAANLVGIPAVSIPCGFDSNSLPIGFQVMAAQKDDRALLGFSKGVEELLI
;
A
#
# COMPACT_ATOMS: atom_id res chain seq x y z
N PHE A 1 1.25 5.42 13.98
CA PHE A 1 2.17 5.99 12.97
C PHE A 1 2.25 5.20 11.67
N ALA A 2 1.29 4.32 11.34
CA ALA A 2 1.26 3.59 10.06
C ALA A 2 2.41 2.58 9.79
N HIS A 3 3.23 2.21 10.78
CA HIS A 3 4.33 1.26 10.59
C HIS A 3 3.92 -0.20 10.82
N GLY A 4 4.12 -1.04 9.79
CA GLY A 4 4.00 -2.50 9.87
C GLY A 4 2.79 -3.07 9.12
N GLY A 5 2.90 -4.35 8.72
CA GLY A 5 1.95 -5.06 7.87
C GLY A 5 0.91 -5.92 8.62
N SER A 6 0.70 -5.71 9.92
CA SER A 6 -0.21 -6.56 10.72
C SER A 6 -1.14 -5.84 11.68
N THR A 7 -0.94 -4.54 11.92
CA THR A 7 -1.65 -3.76 12.96
C THR A 7 -1.35 -4.22 14.40
N GLU A 8 -0.39 -5.14 14.61
CA GLU A 8 0.01 -5.60 15.94
C GLU A 8 0.77 -4.55 16.75
N ASN A 9 1.42 -3.59 16.06
CA ASN A 9 2.12 -2.46 16.67
C ASN A 9 1.19 -1.37 17.23
N SER A 10 -0.11 -1.63 17.35
CA SER A 10 -1.08 -0.70 17.93
C SER A 10 -0.85 -0.57 19.43
N ASP A 11 -0.71 0.66 19.94
CA ASP A 11 -0.55 0.92 21.38
C ASP A 11 -1.82 0.63 22.20
N PHE A 12 -2.95 0.38 21.52
CA PHE A 12 -4.24 0.15 22.17
C PHE A 12 -4.62 -1.33 22.19
N PHE A 13 -4.76 -1.93 21.00
CA PHE A 13 -5.18 -3.31 20.83
C PHE A 13 -4.91 -3.81 19.42
N ILE A 14 -4.74 -5.13 19.31
CA ILE A 14 -4.55 -5.84 18.04
C ILE A 14 -5.90 -6.00 17.36
N THR A 15 -6.03 -5.48 16.13
CA THR A 15 -7.18 -5.77 15.26
C THR A 15 -7.07 -7.18 14.72
N LYS A 16 -8.15 -7.95 14.84
CA LYS A 16 -8.22 -9.36 14.42
C LYS A 16 -8.87 -9.48 13.05
N ASN A 17 -8.44 -10.46 12.26
CA ASN A 17 -9.02 -10.72 10.95
C ASN A 17 -10.51 -11.14 11.08
N PRO A 18 -11.42 -10.58 10.27
CA PRO A 18 -12.83 -10.97 10.23
C PRO A 18 -13.09 -12.45 9.89
N HIS A 19 -12.21 -13.07 9.10
CA HIS A 19 -12.33 -14.46 8.64
C HIS A 19 -11.74 -15.47 9.63
N ASP A 20 -10.76 -15.05 10.44
CA ASP A 20 -10.14 -15.88 11.48
C ASP A 20 -9.55 -14.98 12.59
N LYS A 21 -10.16 -15.03 13.78
CA LYS A 21 -9.75 -14.19 14.92
C LYS A 21 -8.35 -14.50 15.47
N THR A 22 -7.71 -15.58 15.03
CA THR A 22 -6.32 -15.92 15.38
C THR A 22 -5.30 -15.29 14.43
N ARG A 23 -5.76 -14.61 13.37
CA ARG A 23 -4.93 -14.02 12.32
C ARG A 23 -5.01 -12.51 12.27
N VAL A 24 -4.01 -11.92 11.63
CA VAL A 24 -3.86 -10.47 11.47
C VAL A 24 -4.84 -9.94 10.43
N ALA A 25 -5.32 -8.72 10.62
CA ALA A 25 -6.15 -8.01 9.62
C ALA A 25 -5.31 -7.33 8.52
N GLY A 26 -3.99 -7.60 8.50
CA GLY A 26 -3.03 -6.87 7.69
C GLY A 26 -2.64 -5.54 8.32
N GLY A 27 -1.85 -4.73 7.62
CA GLY A 27 -1.44 -3.43 8.12
C GLY A 27 -0.88 -2.49 7.06
N SER A 28 -0.80 -1.19 7.36
CA SER A 28 -1.15 -0.60 8.67
C SER A 28 -2.61 -0.20 8.84
N SER A 29 -3.42 -0.24 7.78
CA SER A 29 -4.86 0.10 7.84
C SER A 29 -5.76 -1.11 8.14
N GLY A 30 -5.33 -2.04 8.98
CA GLY A 30 -6.07 -3.28 9.29
C GLY A 30 -7.46 -3.03 9.91
N GLY A 31 -7.58 -2.01 10.77
CA GLY A 31 -8.87 -1.58 11.33
C GLY A 31 -9.88 -1.15 10.26
N SER A 32 -9.44 -0.37 9.27
CA SER A 32 -10.28 0.09 8.17
C SER A 32 -10.78 -1.08 7.34
N ALA A 33 -9.89 -1.98 6.93
CA ALA A 33 -10.25 -3.18 6.16
C ALA A 33 -11.23 -4.08 6.92
N ALA A 34 -10.92 -4.38 8.19
CA ALA A 34 -11.77 -5.23 9.03
C ALA A 34 -13.16 -4.62 9.26
N SER A 35 -13.26 -3.29 9.41
CA SER A 35 -14.54 -2.61 9.62
C SER A 35 -15.48 -2.74 8.42
N VAL A 36 -14.94 -2.65 7.19
CA VAL A 36 -15.70 -2.80 5.95
C VAL A 36 -16.10 -4.26 5.74
N ALA A 37 -15.17 -5.19 5.97
CA ALA A 37 -15.44 -6.62 5.85
C ALA A 37 -16.57 -7.08 6.80
N LEU A 38 -16.61 -6.52 8.02
CA LEU A 38 -17.65 -6.78 9.02
C LEU A 38 -18.92 -5.95 8.79
N SER A 39 -18.98 -5.13 7.73
CA SER A 39 -20.11 -4.24 7.43
C SER A 39 -20.45 -3.26 8.56
N LEU A 40 -19.45 -2.85 9.35
CA LEU A 40 -19.59 -1.82 10.39
C LEU A 40 -19.69 -0.41 9.75
N ALA A 41 -19.10 -0.25 8.58
CA ALA A 41 -19.21 0.93 7.73
C ALA A 41 -19.29 0.50 6.25
N PRO A 42 -19.98 1.26 5.39
CA PRO A 42 -20.07 0.96 3.95
C PRO A 42 -18.73 1.14 3.22
N PHE A 43 -17.91 2.07 3.71
CA PHE A 43 -16.54 2.30 3.28
C PHE A 43 -15.71 2.76 4.47
N ALA A 44 -14.39 2.71 4.35
CA ALA A 44 -13.46 3.30 5.30
C ALA A 44 -12.29 3.95 4.56
N LEU A 45 -11.69 4.98 5.16
CA LEU A 45 -10.45 5.55 4.66
C LEU A 45 -9.25 4.83 5.28
N GLY A 46 -8.16 4.77 4.54
CA GLY A 46 -6.86 4.33 5.03
C GLY A 46 -5.74 5.12 4.39
N THR A 47 -4.50 4.80 4.76
CA THR A 47 -3.31 5.37 4.15
C THR A 47 -2.44 4.25 3.61
N ASP A 48 -1.88 4.41 2.42
CA ASP A 48 -1.00 3.44 1.76
C ASP A 48 0.36 4.09 1.49
N THR A 49 1.39 3.65 2.21
CA THR A 49 2.78 4.09 2.03
C THR A 49 3.62 3.05 1.28
N GLY A 50 3.30 1.77 1.43
CA GLY A 50 4.00 0.65 0.79
C GLY A 50 3.13 -0.59 0.55
N GLY A 51 1.81 -0.47 0.63
CA GLY A 51 0.85 -1.58 0.65
C GLY A 51 -0.24 -1.45 1.71
N SER A 52 -0.16 -0.42 2.56
CA SER A 52 -0.97 -0.30 3.78
C SER A 52 -2.48 -0.12 3.59
N ILE A 53 -2.98 -0.06 2.34
CA ILE A 53 -4.40 -0.24 2.01
C ILE A 53 -4.63 -1.58 1.32
N ARG A 54 -3.82 -1.88 0.30
CA ARG A 54 -4.02 -3.06 -0.56
C ARG A 54 -3.80 -4.37 0.20
N GLN A 55 -2.76 -4.48 1.02
CA GLN A 55 -2.49 -5.70 1.78
C GLN A 55 -3.58 -6.00 2.82
N PRO A 56 -4.05 -5.04 3.64
CA PRO A 56 -5.21 -5.27 4.50
C PRO A 56 -6.46 -5.66 3.74
N ALA A 57 -6.69 -5.08 2.55
CA ALA A 57 -7.83 -5.39 1.70
C ALA A 57 -7.77 -6.84 1.20
N SER A 58 -6.60 -7.29 0.74
CA SER A 58 -6.34 -8.69 0.40
C SER A 58 -6.59 -9.61 1.57
N TYR A 59 -6.10 -9.26 2.78
CA TYR A 59 -6.22 -10.13 3.96
C TYR A 59 -7.64 -10.19 4.52
N CYS A 60 -8.41 -9.12 4.40
CA CYS A 60 -9.78 -9.05 4.90
C CYS A 60 -10.85 -9.35 3.84
N GLY A 61 -10.44 -9.57 2.59
CA GLY A 61 -11.38 -9.91 1.49
C GLY A 61 -12.31 -8.75 1.14
N VAL A 62 -11.76 -7.53 1.04
CA VAL A 62 -12.49 -6.33 0.61
C VAL A 62 -11.76 -5.65 -0.55
N VAL A 63 -12.40 -4.68 -1.21
CA VAL A 63 -11.73 -3.84 -2.20
C VAL A 63 -10.92 -2.78 -1.48
N GLY A 64 -9.65 -2.62 -1.84
CA GLY A 64 -8.76 -1.60 -1.30
C GLY A 64 -8.03 -0.85 -2.39
N TYR A 65 -8.25 0.46 -2.47
CA TYR A 65 -7.72 1.30 -3.53
C TYR A 65 -6.77 2.35 -3.00
N LYS A 66 -5.60 2.42 -3.63
CA LYS A 66 -4.61 3.49 -3.49
C LYS A 66 -4.64 4.36 -4.76
N PRO A 67 -4.89 5.67 -4.67
CA PRO A 67 -4.89 6.55 -5.82
C PRO A 67 -3.49 6.85 -6.34
N THR A 68 -3.43 7.51 -7.50
CA THR A 68 -2.24 8.22 -7.98
C THR A 68 -1.69 9.13 -6.88
N TYR A 69 -0.37 9.13 -6.70
CA TYR A 69 0.26 10.07 -5.76
C TYR A 69 -0.05 11.52 -6.15
N GLY A 70 -0.59 12.27 -5.18
CA GLY A 70 -1.04 13.65 -5.36
C GLY A 70 -2.51 13.80 -5.78
N LEU A 71 -3.24 12.73 -6.11
CA LEU A 71 -4.65 12.88 -6.48
C LEU A 71 -5.55 13.25 -5.29
N VAL A 72 -5.16 12.82 -4.09
CA VAL A 72 -5.88 13.10 -2.84
C VAL A 72 -4.95 13.83 -1.89
N SER A 73 -5.43 14.94 -1.33
CA SER A 73 -4.67 15.78 -0.41
C SER A 73 -4.20 15.01 0.81
N ARG A 74 -2.98 15.32 1.25
CA ARG A 74 -2.37 14.81 2.49
C ARG A 74 -2.43 15.82 3.62
N SER A 75 -3.06 16.97 3.41
CA SER A 75 -3.36 17.93 4.48
C SER A 75 -4.17 17.24 5.58
N GLY A 76 -3.73 17.39 6.83
CA GLY A 76 -4.34 16.74 7.99
C GLY A 76 -3.89 15.30 8.27
N VAL A 77 -3.10 14.66 7.38
CA VAL A 77 -2.52 13.34 7.64
C VAL A 77 -1.25 13.43 8.47
N VAL A 78 -1.12 12.56 9.48
CA VAL A 78 0.16 12.38 10.18
C VAL A 78 1.11 11.64 9.24
N ALA A 79 2.01 12.41 8.61
CA ALA A 79 2.93 11.90 7.60
C ALA A 79 3.84 10.77 8.13
N MET A 80 3.91 9.68 7.37
CA MET A 80 4.91 8.62 7.52
C MET A 80 6.07 8.91 6.55
N ALA A 81 5.86 8.74 5.25
CA ALA A 81 6.83 9.10 4.21
C ALA A 81 6.17 9.95 3.13
N SER A 82 6.56 11.22 3.12
CA SER A 82 5.94 12.27 2.33
C SER A 82 5.94 11.99 0.83
N SER A 83 6.91 11.30 0.26
CA SER A 83 6.96 11.02 -1.18
C SER A 83 6.22 9.76 -1.62
N THR A 84 5.53 9.07 -0.70
CA THR A 84 4.85 7.79 -0.96
C THR A 84 3.48 7.66 -0.31
N ASP A 85 3.18 8.45 0.73
CA ASP A 85 1.90 8.43 1.43
C ASP A 85 0.75 8.82 0.48
N CYS A 86 -0.27 7.96 0.40
CA CYS A 86 -1.53 8.24 -0.28
C CYS A 86 -2.70 7.89 0.63
N ILE A 87 -3.73 8.73 0.69
CA ILE A 87 -5.02 8.38 1.31
C ILE A 87 -5.81 7.62 0.27
N GLY A 88 -6.48 6.54 0.68
CA GLY A 88 -7.30 5.75 -0.22
C GLY A 88 -8.51 5.15 0.50
N VAL A 89 -9.19 4.25 -0.19
CA VAL A 89 -10.53 3.80 0.19
C VAL A 89 -10.57 2.29 0.30
N PHE A 90 -11.23 1.81 1.34
CA PHE A 90 -11.75 0.46 1.45
C PHE A 90 -13.25 0.48 1.21
N ALA A 91 -13.75 -0.43 0.38
CA ALA A 91 -15.18 -0.66 0.20
C ALA A 91 -15.43 -2.12 -0.19
N ARG A 92 -16.70 -2.50 -0.42
CA ARG A 92 -17.03 -3.86 -0.89
C ARG A 92 -16.98 -4.01 -2.41
N ARG A 93 -17.01 -2.90 -3.14
CA ARG A 93 -17.05 -2.86 -4.61
C ARG A 93 -16.25 -1.67 -5.13
N SER A 94 -15.68 -1.81 -6.34
CA SER A 94 -14.95 -0.72 -7.00
C SER A 94 -15.84 0.49 -7.32
N GLU A 95 -17.14 0.29 -7.51
CA GLU A 95 -18.09 1.40 -7.70
C GLU A 95 -18.27 2.27 -6.45
N ASP A 96 -18.25 1.66 -5.26
CA ASP A 96 -18.30 2.39 -3.99
C ASP A 96 -17.02 3.18 -3.77
N VAL A 97 -15.87 2.59 -4.14
CA VAL A 97 -14.58 3.30 -4.13
C VAL A 97 -14.62 4.53 -5.03
N ALA A 98 -15.17 4.40 -6.25
CA ALA A 98 -15.27 5.50 -7.20
C ALA A 98 -16.09 6.68 -6.67
N LEU A 99 -17.20 6.41 -5.96
CA LEU A 99 -18.01 7.44 -5.32
C LEU A 99 -17.21 8.25 -4.29
N VAL A 100 -16.44 7.57 -3.44
CA VAL A 100 -15.65 8.26 -2.40
C VAL A 100 -14.46 8.98 -3.02
N LEU A 101 -13.79 8.39 -4.01
CA LEU A 101 -12.71 9.04 -4.77
C LEU A 101 -13.19 10.33 -5.43
N ASP A 102 -14.39 10.32 -6.01
CA ASP A 102 -14.96 11.47 -6.68
C ASP A 102 -15.14 12.67 -5.73
N ILE A 103 -15.30 12.42 -4.43
CA ILE A 103 -15.42 13.47 -3.41
C ILE A 103 -14.03 13.96 -2.95
N MET A 104 -13.08 13.05 -2.73
CA MET A 104 -11.80 13.39 -2.09
C MET A 104 -10.72 13.91 -3.06
N SER A 105 -10.89 13.69 -4.36
CA SER A 105 -9.86 13.97 -5.37
C SER A 105 -9.84 15.43 -5.80
N GLY A 106 -8.63 15.93 -6.10
CA GLY A 106 -8.39 17.24 -6.67
C GLY A 106 -7.33 18.06 -5.92
N GLU A 107 -7.15 19.27 -6.42
CA GLU A 107 -6.19 20.22 -5.84
C GLU A 107 -6.67 20.73 -4.49
N ASP A 108 -5.74 20.83 -3.54
CA ASP A 108 -5.94 21.43 -2.23
C ASP A 108 -4.85 22.48 -2.00
N THR A 109 -5.29 23.72 -1.71
CA THR A 109 -4.39 24.83 -1.41
C THR A 109 -3.50 24.61 -0.18
N LEU A 110 -3.86 23.68 0.70
CA LEU A 110 -3.07 23.30 1.88
C LEU A 110 -2.02 22.22 1.59
N ASP A 111 -2.05 21.59 0.41
CA ASP A 111 -1.11 20.57 -0.01
C ASP A 111 -0.53 20.87 -1.39
N SER A 112 0.70 21.40 -1.40
CA SER A 112 1.46 21.75 -2.61
C SER A 112 1.84 20.57 -3.51
N THR A 113 1.52 19.33 -3.12
CA THR A 113 1.79 18.13 -3.91
C THR A 113 0.57 17.59 -4.65
N THR A 114 -0.60 18.18 -4.41
CA THR A 114 -1.80 17.79 -5.13
C THR A 114 -1.71 18.06 -6.62
N ILE A 115 -2.37 17.22 -7.41
CA ILE A 115 -2.50 17.37 -8.86
C ILE A 115 -3.98 17.58 -9.22
N ALA A 116 -4.21 18.19 -10.38
CA ALA A 116 -5.54 18.24 -10.97
C ALA A 116 -6.10 16.82 -11.16
N ARG A 117 -7.37 16.64 -10.76
CA ARG A 117 -8.19 15.45 -10.99
C ARG A 117 -8.67 15.35 -12.45
N ASP A 118 -9.22 14.20 -12.81
CA ASP A 118 -9.96 14.02 -14.08
C ASP A 118 -11.13 15.01 -14.14
N SER A 119 -11.37 15.58 -15.33
CA SER A 119 -12.52 16.46 -15.58
C SER A 119 -13.84 15.68 -15.58
N SER A 120 -13.78 14.39 -15.89
CA SER A 120 -14.90 13.46 -15.78
C SER A 120 -15.04 12.98 -14.35
N ALA A 121 -16.28 12.68 -13.93
CA ALA A 121 -16.51 12.07 -12.64
C ALA A 121 -15.86 10.67 -12.57
N TYR A 122 -15.26 10.32 -11.44
CA TYR A 122 -14.70 9.00 -11.20
C TYR A 122 -15.77 7.91 -11.17
N THR A 123 -17.05 8.28 -11.03
CA THR A 123 -18.20 7.38 -11.13
C THR A 123 -18.58 7.01 -12.56
N ASP A 124 -18.06 7.74 -13.57
CA ASP A 124 -18.27 7.43 -14.99
C ASP A 124 -17.31 6.32 -15.42
N LEU A 125 -17.64 5.10 -14.99
CA LEU A 125 -16.82 3.90 -15.15
C LEU A 125 -17.14 3.16 -16.44
N GLU A 126 -16.13 2.97 -17.29
CA GLU A 126 -16.18 2.00 -18.38
C GLU A 126 -15.92 0.59 -17.83
N ASN A 127 -16.98 -0.20 -17.71
CA ASN A 127 -16.94 -1.53 -17.11
C ASN A 127 -16.76 -2.62 -18.18
N THR A 128 -15.58 -2.67 -18.81
CA THR A 128 -15.24 -3.72 -19.78
C THR A 128 -13.79 -4.17 -19.64
N VAL A 129 -13.61 -5.48 -19.65
CA VAL A 129 -12.29 -6.13 -19.72
C VAL A 129 -11.91 -6.51 -21.15
N LYS A 130 -12.91 -6.59 -22.04
CA LYS A 130 -12.72 -7.06 -23.42
C LYS A 130 -11.88 -6.07 -24.23
N GLY A 131 -10.84 -6.57 -24.88
CA GLY A 131 -9.92 -5.78 -25.70
C GLY A 131 -8.92 -4.94 -24.89
N LYS A 132 -8.96 -4.99 -23.54
CA LYS A 132 -7.95 -4.33 -22.70
C LYS A 132 -6.68 -5.16 -22.68
N LYS A 133 -5.53 -4.51 -22.77
CA LYS A 133 -4.20 -5.14 -22.69
C LYS A 133 -3.76 -5.23 -21.25
N VAL A 134 -3.54 -6.45 -20.77
CA VAL A 134 -3.25 -6.73 -19.37
C VAL A 134 -1.89 -7.40 -19.27
N GLY A 135 -0.95 -6.71 -18.63
CA GLY A 135 0.39 -7.18 -18.37
C GLY A 135 0.49 -7.95 -17.06
N VAL A 136 0.83 -9.23 -17.11
CA VAL A 136 1.16 -10.03 -15.92
C VAL A 136 2.62 -9.80 -15.59
N ILE A 137 2.92 -9.27 -14.39
CA ILE A 137 4.31 -9.03 -13.97
C ILE A 137 4.98 -10.35 -13.63
N SER A 138 5.91 -10.81 -14.46
CA SER A 138 6.57 -12.12 -14.33
C SER A 138 7.22 -12.32 -12.96
N GLU A 139 7.92 -11.29 -12.49
CA GLU A 139 8.70 -11.33 -11.26
C GLU A 139 7.83 -11.54 -10.02
N TYR A 140 6.52 -11.25 -10.08
CA TYR A 140 5.60 -11.50 -8.96
C TYR A 140 5.25 -12.97 -8.75
N PHE A 141 5.59 -13.85 -9.69
CA PHE A 141 5.32 -15.29 -9.64
C PHE A 141 6.56 -16.11 -9.28
N GLY A 142 7.56 -15.47 -8.67
CA GLY A 142 8.81 -16.07 -8.24
C GLY A 142 8.76 -16.83 -6.92
N GLU A 143 9.93 -17.06 -6.34
CA GLU A 143 10.10 -17.75 -5.06
C GLU A 143 9.42 -16.99 -3.91
N GLY A 144 8.76 -17.73 -3.01
CA GLY A 144 8.06 -17.16 -1.84
C GLY A 144 6.58 -16.87 -2.04
N LEU A 145 6.04 -17.00 -3.26
CA LEU A 145 4.60 -16.96 -3.51
C LEU A 145 3.94 -18.29 -3.11
N ASP A 146 2.94 -18.24 -2.24
CA ASP A 146 2.15 -19.40 -1.86
C ASP A 146 1.40 -20.00 -3.07
N ALA A 147 1.37 -21.33 -3.16
CA ALA A 147 0.80 -22.03 -4.31
C ALA A 147 -0.71 -21.80 -4.47
N GLN A 148 -1.45 -21.59 -3.38
CA GLN A 148 -2.90 -21.30 -3.43
C GLN A 148 -3.14 -19.85 -3.85
N VAL A 149 -2.30 -18.91 -3.39
CA VAL A 149 -2.31 -17.53 -3.91
C VAL A 149 -2.04 -17.53 -5.41
N LYS A 150 -1.00 -18.22 -5.85
CA LYS A 150 -0.67 -18.36 -7.27
C LYS A 150 -1.85 -18.92 -8.06
N ALA A 151 -2.43 -20.05 -7.61
CA ALA A 151 -3.54 -20.69 -8.30
C ALA A 151 -4.78 -19.78 -8.40
N SER A 152 -5.10 -19.02 -7.35
CA SER A 152 -6.22 -18.07 -7.35
C SER A 152 -5.99 -16.93 -8.34
N VAL A 153 -4.78 -16.40 -8.41
CA VAL A 153 -4.40 -15.32 -9.34
C VAL A 153 -4.36 -15.82 -10.79
N ASP A 154 -3.78 -16.99 -11.04
CA ASP A 154 -3.78 -17.62 -12.37
C ASP A 154 -5.23 -17.85 -12.86
N SER A 155 -6.13 -18.26 -11.96
CA SER A 155 -7.54 -18.49 -12.30
C SER A 155 -8.24 -17.21 -12.79
N ILE A 156 -8.05 -16.06 -12.11
CA ILE A 156 -8.66 -14.80 -12.56
C ILE A 156 -8.01 -14.26 -13.84
N ILE A 157 -6.70 -14.49 -14.04
CA ILE A 157 -6.02 -14.16 -15.31
C ILE A 157 -6.62 -14.96 -16.48
N GLU A 158 -6.87 -16.26 -16.30
CA GLU A 158 -7.51 -17.09 -17.33
C GLU A 158 -8.97 -16.65 -17.57
N LYS A 159 -9.73 -16.28 -16.54
CA LYS A 159 -11.07 -15.71 -16.71
C LYS A 159 -11.04 -14.41 -17.53
N LEU A 160 -10.08 -13.52 -17.26
CA LEU A 160 -9.89 -12.28 -18.04
C LEU A 160 -9.62 -12.59 -19.51
N LYS A 161 -8.73 -13.54 -19.79
CA LYS A 161 -8.42 -14.00 -21.15
C LYS A 161 -9.67 -14.54 -21.87
N LEU A 162 -10.45 -15.40 -21.19
CA LEU A 162 -11.69 -15.94 -21.73
C LEU A 162 -12.75 -14.86 -21.96
N ALA A 163 -12.79 -13.82 -21.13
CA ALA A 163 -13.63 -12.65 -21.31
C ALA A 163 -13.14 -11.69 -22.43
N GLY A 164 -12.01 -12.00 -23.07
CA GLY A 164 -11.49 -11.28 -24.22
C GLY A 164 -10.48 -10.18 -23.89
N ALA A 165 -9.89 -10.17 -22.70
CA ALA A 165 -8.72 -9.35 -22.41
C ALA A 165 -7.47 -9.91 -23.13
N GLU A 166 -6.60 -9.03 -23.60
CA GLU A 166 -5.32 -9.39 -24.22
C GLU A 166 -4.25 -9.56 -23.14
N ILE A 167 -4.03 -10.80 -22.69
CA ILE A 167 -3.04 -11.10 -21.65
C ILE A 167 -1.65 -11.21 -22.27
N GLN A 168 -0.69 -10.47 -21.72
CA GLN A 168 0.72 -10.56 -22.07
C GLN A 168 1.59 -10.58 -20.82
N GLU A 169 2.72 -11.26 -20.92
CA GLU A 169 3.75 -11.24 -19.88
C GLU A 169 4.56 -9.94 -19.97
N VAL A 170 4.85 -9.32 -18.82
CA VAL A 170 5.64 -8.08 -18.71
C VAL A 170 6.72 -8.29 -17.65
N SER A 171 7.96 -7.97 -18.02
CA SER A 171 9.08 -7.96 -17.08
C SER A 171 9.40 -6.53 -16.64
N ILE A 172 9.62 -6.36 -15.34
CA ILE A 172 10.11 -5.12 -14.72
C ILE A 172 11.42 -5.48 -13.99
N PRO A 173 12.58 -5.41 -14.67
CA PRO A 173 13.82 -6.02 -14.17
C PRO A 173 14.31 -5.50 -12.83
N SER A 174 13.97 -4.26 -12.44
CA SER A 174 14.40 -3.68 -11.16
C SER A 174 13.41 -3.91 -10.02
N ILE A 175 12.30 -4.62 -10.24
CA ILE A 175 11.21 -4.69 -9.26
C ILE A 175 11.62 -5.43 -7.98
N ASP A 176 12.54 -6.38 -8.06
CA ASP A 176 13.10 -7.08 -6.89
C ASP A 176 13.87 -6.11 -5.94
N LEU A 177 14.33 -4.97 -6.47
CA LEU A 177 14.98 -3.94 -5.68
C LEU A 177 13.96 -3.00 -4.99
N ALA A 178 12.67 -3.06 -5.34
CA ALA A 178 11.65 -2.16 -4.83
C ALA A 178 11.57 -2.19 -3.30
N LEU A 179 11.66 -3.38 -2.69
CA LEU A 179 11.63 -3.51 -1.23
C LEU A 179 12.84 -2.83 -0.57
N ALA A 180 14.04 -3.03 -1.12
CA ALA A 180 15.25 -2.39 -0.61
C ALA A 180 15.20 -0.86 -0.77
N ILE A 181 14.70 -0.35 -1.91
CA ILE A 181 14.50 1.08 -2.14
C ILE A 181 13.52 1.65 -1.11
N TYR A 182 12.39 0.98 -0.89
CA TYR A 182 11.37 1.38 0.07
C TYR A 182 11.94 1.47 1.49
N TYR A 183 12.66 0.44 1.96
CA TYR A 183 13.27 0.42 3.29
C TYR A 183 14.50 1.33 3.46
N VAL A 184 14.90 2.07 2.42
CA VAL A 184 15.83 3.21 2.54
C VAL A 184 15.09 4.54 2.50
N VAL A 185 14.23 4.75 1.49
CA VAL A 185 13.53 6.02 1.25
C VAL A 185 12.53 6.32 2.37
N VAL A 186 11.69 5.34 2.73
CA VAL A 186 10.62 5.56 3.70
C VAL A 186 11.16 5.79 5.11
N PRO A 187 12.10 4.99 5.64
CA PRO A 187 12.72 5.30 6.93
C PRO A 187 13.42 6.67 6.96
N ALA A 188 14.10 7.07 5.87
CA ALA A 188 14.75 8.38 5.78
C ALA A 188 13.75 9.54 5.93
N GLU A 189 12.65 9.50 5.21
CA GLU A 189 11.62 10.54 5.32
C GLU A 189 10.90 10.50 6.67
N LEU A 190 10.63 9.30 7.16
CA LEU A 190 10.00 9.05 8.46
C LEU A 190 10.82 9.60 9.62
N SER A 191 12.15 9.45 9.61
CA SER A 191 13.01 9.96 10.69
C SER A 191 12.92 11.49 10.80
N SER A 192 12.81 12.17 9.65
CA SER A 192 12.58 13.62 9.57
C SER A 192 11.14 14.00 9.96
N ASN A 193 10.14 13.33 9.38
CA ASN A 193 8.72 13.63 9.61
C ASN A 193 8.33 13.47 11.08
N LEU A 194 8.81 12.42 11.75
CA LEU A 194 8.55 12.14 13.16
C LEU A 194 9.42 12.94 14.13
N ALA A 195 10.38 13.75 13.65
CA ALA A 195 11.21 14.60 14.51
C ALA A 195 10.37 15.65 15.28
N ARG A 196 9.21 16.03 14.73
CA ARG A 196 8.27 16.99 15.33
C ARG A 196 7.61 16.50 16.63
N HIS A 197 7.63 15.20 16.89
CA HIS A 197 7.06 14.60 18.09
C HIS A 197 8.12 14.62 19.20
N ASP A 198 8.04 15.66 20.02
CA ASP A 198 9.01 16.01 21.04
C ASP A 198 8.43 16.21 22.45
N GLY A 199 7.11 16.09 22.60
CA GLY A 199 6.42 16.30 23.87
C GLY A 199 6.36 17.76 24.34
N GLN A 200 6.73 18.73 23.48
CA GLN A 200 6.78 20.16 23.87
C GLN A 200 5.48 20.89 23.55
N ARG A 201 4.91 20.65 22.35
CA ARG A 201 3.69 21.32 21.88
C ARG A 201 2.45 20.44 21.98
N TYR A 202 2.63 19.13 21.81
CA TYR A 202 1.57 18.12 21.78
C TYR A 202 2.18 16.71 21.96
N ASN A 203 1.31 15.70 22.05
CA ASN A 203 1.63 14.30 22.34
C ASN A 203 2.25 14.07 23.73
N TYR A 204 2.74 12.86 23.96
CA TYR A 204 3.33 12.43 25.22
C TYR A 204 4.55 13.30 25.58
N SER A 205 4.53 13.83 26.80
CA SER A 205 5.62 14.56 27.43
C SER A 205 6.05 13.79 28.66
N ALA A 206 7.31 13.37 28.72
CA ALA A 206 7.84 12.66 29.88
C ALA A 206 7.80 13.60 31.11
N PRO A 207 7.31 13.15 32.28
CA PRO A 207 7.11 14.02 33.43
C PRO A 207 8.40 14.44 34.16
N ASP A 208 9.48 13.66 34.05
CA ASP A 208 10.65 13.78 34.93
C ASP A 208 11.97 13.99 34.14
N PHE A 209 12.29 15.23 33.80
CA PHE A 209 13.56 15.61 33.15
C PHE A 209 14.19 16.85 33.79
N LYS A 210 15.53 16.92 33.79
CA LYS A 210 16.31 18.04 34.35
C LYS A 210 16.85 18.97 33.27
N THR A 211 16.94 18.49 32.04
CA THR A 211 17.46 19.24 30.90
C THR A 211 16.51 19.15 29.72
N LEU A 212 16.62 20.10 28.79
CA LEU A 212 15.87 20.06 27.53
C LEU A 212 16.22 18.80 26.71
N GLN A 213 17.49 18.40 26.71
CA GLN A 213 17.92 17.18 26.03
C GLN A 213 17.25 15.93 26.62
N GLU A 214 17.25 15.79 27.94
CA GLU A 214 16.54 14.70 28.62
C GLU A 214 15.05 14.71 28.30
N SER A 215 14.42 15.88 28.22
CA SER A 215 13.01 16.02 27.83
C SER A 215 12.73 15.39 26.46
N TYR A 216 13.56 15.70 25.45
CA TYR A 216 13.44 15.12 24.11
C TYR A 216 13.70 13.61 24.11
N GLU A 217 14.81 13.18 24.72
CA GLU A 217 15.23 11.78 24.73
C GLU A 217 14.20 10.89 25.42
N GLN A 218 13.72 11.29 26.61
CA GLN A 218 12.75 10.51 27.37
C GLN A 218 11.38 10.48 26.69
N SER A 219 10.86 11.64 26.26
CA SER A 219 9.53 11.71 25.62
C SER A 219 9.47 10.85 24.36
N ARG A 220 10.54 10.86 23.55
CA ARG A 220 10.62 10.04 22.32
C ARG A 220 10.87 8.57 22.63
N SER A 221 11.73 8.25 23.60
CA SER A 221 12.06 6.85 23.94
C SER A 221 10.88 6.10 24.54
N GLN A 222 10.08 6.79 25.37
CA GLN A 222 8.90 6.26 26.03
C GLN A 222 7.65 6.35 25.13
N GLY A 223 7.53 7.40 24.32
CA GLY A 223 6.35 7.64 23.48
C GLY A 223 6.30 6.86 22.17
N PHE A 224 7.44 6.40 21.64
CA PHE A 224 7.47 5.57 20.42
C PHE A 224 7.65 4.08 20.73
N GLY A 225 6.81 3.25 20.09
CA GLY A 225 6.99 1.81 20.02
C GLY A 225 8.28 1.37 19.31
N ALA A 226 8.63 0.09 19.45
CA ALA A 226 9.91 -0.46 18.97
C ALA A 226 10.10 -0.28 17.45
N GLU A 227 9.06 -0.52 16.65
CA GLU A 227 9.14 -0.42 15.19
C GLU A 227 9.36 1.03 14.73
N ALA A 228 8.69 2.01 15.35
CA ALA A 228 8.94 3.42 15.06
C ALA A 228 10.38 3.82 15.38
N LYS A 229 10.90 3.40 16.55
CA LYS A 229 12.31 3.66 16.92
C LYS A 229 13.28 3.03 15.94
N ARG A 230 13.03 1.78 15.50
CA ARG A 230 13.87 1.08 14.51
C ARG A 230 13.95 1.86 13.19
N ARG A 231 12.80 2.29 12.65
CA ARG A 231 12.76 3.08 11.40
C ARG A 231 13.38 4.46 11.56
N ILE A 232 13.22 5.14 12.70
CA ILE A 232 13.89 6.42 12.96
C ILE A 232 15.42 6.24 12.96
N MET A 233 15.94 5.20 13.63
CA MET A 233 17.38 4.92 13.67
C MET A 233 17.92 4.61 12.27
N MET A 234 17.26 3.73 11.51
CA MET A 234 17.63 3.42 10.12
C MET A 234 17.63 4.68 9.25
N GLY A 235 16.54 5.47 9.32
CA GLY A 235 16.39 6.70 8.56
C GLY A 235 17.47 7.73 8.85
N THR A 236 17.77 7.94 10.13
CA THR A 236 18.84 8.85 10.57
C THR A 236 20.20 8.37 10.07
N HIS A 237 20.45 7.05 10.07
CA HIS A 237 21.70 6.49 9.56
C HIS A 237 21.84 6.71 8.04
N VAL A 238 20.84 6.36 7.24
CA VAL A 238 20.94 6.48 5.76
C VAL A 238 20.98 7.94 5.27
N LEU A 239 20.59 8.90 6.12
CA LEU A 239 20.71 10.34 5.86
C LEU A 239 21.99 10.96 6.42
N SER A 240 22.76 10.23 7.22
CA SER A 240 23.94 10.77 7.88
C SER A 240 25.09 11.06 6.91
N SER A 241 25.93 12.03 7.27
CA SER A 241 27.13 12.36 6.51
C SER A 241 28.02 11.13 6.30
N GLY A 242 28.52 10.95 5.08
CA GLY A 242 29.31 9.77 4.68
C GLY A 242 28.47 8.58 4.18
N TYR A 243 27.19 8.50 4.55
CA TYR A 243 26.29 7.42 4.16
C TYR A 243 25.21 7.85 3.16
N TYR A 244 24.86 9.15 3.13
CA TYR A 244 23.82 9.72 2.26
C TYR A 244 23.93 9.30 0.78
N ASP A 245 25.12 9.47 0.18
CA ASP A 245 25.32 9.16 -1.23
C ASP A 245 25.20 7.65 -1.52
N ALA A 246 25.70 6.82 -0.60
CA ALA A 246 25.73 5.37 -0.74
C ALA A 246 24.35 4.72 -0.54
N TYR A 247 23.51 5.29 0.32
CA TYR A 247 22.18 4.77 0.64
C TYR A 247 21.07 5.60 0.02
N TYR A 248 20.75 6.76 0.58
CA TYR A 248 19.54 7.51 0.20
C TYR A 248 19.58 7.99 -1.26
N LYS A 249 20.68 8.62 -1.70
CA LYS A 249 20.81 9.06 -3.10
C LYS A 249 20.84 7.88 -4.08
N LYS A 250 21.50 6.78 -3.70
CA LYS A 250 21.51 5.56 -4.51
C LYS A 250 20.11 4.97 -4.65
N ALA A 251 19.35 4.87 -3.55
CA ALA A 251 17.97 4.40 -3.56
C ALA A 251 17.08 5.28 -4.46
N GLN A 252 17.19 6.61 -4.36
CA GLN A 252 16.45 7.53 -5.24
C GLN A 252 16.85 7.38 -6.71
N THR A 253 18.13 7.10 -7.01
CA THR A 253 18.59 6.82 -8.38
C THR A 253 17.95 5.55 -8.95
N VAL A 254 17.92 4.47 -8.15
CA VAL A 254 17.29 3.20 -8.57
C VAL A 254 15.76 3.35 -8.62
N ARG A 255 15.14 4.15 -7.74
CA ARG A 255 13.72 4.52 -7.81
C ARG A 255 13.38 5.14 -9.16
N THR A 256 14.21 6.06 -9.68
CA THR A 256 14.03 6.64 -11.02
C THR A 256 14.09 5.58 -12.12
N LYS A 257 15.01 4.61 -12.02
CA LYS A 257 15.07 3.49 -12.96
C LYS A 257 13.77 2.69 -12.94
N LEU A 258 13.26 2.36 -11.75
CA LEU A 258 11.99 1.65 -11.57
C LEU A 258 10.80 2.44 -12.16
N ILE A 259 10.74 3.75 -11.93
CA ILE A 259 9.72 4.64 -12.54
C ILE A 259 9.73 4.53 -14.06
N ASN A 260 10.91 4.56 -14.68
CA ASN A 260 11.04 4.49 -16.13
C ASN A 260 10.64 3.11 -16.68
N GLU A 261 10.94 2.02 -15.96
CA GLU A 261 10.53 0.67 -16.35
C GLU A 261 9.00 0.50 -16.29
N PHE A 262 8.34 1.01 -15.24
CA PHE A 262 6.86 1.01 -15.19
C PHE A 262 6.25 1.85 -16.31
N LYS A 263 6.80 3.03 -16.62
CA LYS A 263 6.34 3.84 -17.76
C LYS A 263 6.45 3.07 -19.08
N ALA A 264 7.60 2.44 -19.34
CA ALA A 264 7.82 1.64 -20.53
C ALA A 264 6.91 0.40 -20.60
N ALA A 265 6.52 -0.16 -19.46
CA ALA A 265 5.52 -1.23 -19.40
C ALA A 265 4.14 -0.72 -19.82
N PHE A 266 3.69 0.41 -19.28
CA PHE A 266 2.39 1.02 -19.61
C PHE A 266 2.30 1.57 -21.04
N GLU A 267 3.42 1.74 -21.75
CA GLU A 267 3.38 1.99 -23.21
C GLU A 267 2.86 0.78 -24.01
N ARG A 268 2.85 -0.42 -23.40
CA ARG A 268 2.49 -1.69 -24.05
C ARG A 268 1.19 -2.28 -23.55
N VAL A 269 0.80 -1.98 -22.30
CA VAL A 269 -0.39 -2.51 -21.64
C VAL A 269 -1.18 -1.39 -20.98
N ASP A 270 -2.49 -1.58 -20.88
CA ASP A 270 -3.39 -0.66 -20.18
C ASP A 270 -3.28 -0.85 -18.65
N PHE A 271 -3.15 -2.11 -18.22
CA PHE A 271 -3.09 -2.50 -16.82
C PHE A 271 -1.95 -3.47 -16.54
N LEU A 272 -1.36 -3.38 -15.35
CA LEU A 272 -0.45 -4.38 -14.81
C LEU A 272 -1.13 -5.14 -13.67
N VAL A 273 -0.94 -6.45 -13.62
CA VAL A 273 -1.63 -7.32 -12.65
C VAL A 273 -0.70 -8.33 -11.99
N GLY A 274 -1.12 -8.81 -10.82
CA GLY A 274 -0.48 -9.91 -10.11
C GLY A 274 -1.05 -10.12 -8.71
N PRO A 275 -0.43 -10.95 -7.87
CA PRO A 275 -0.82 -11.10 -6.46
C PRO A 275 -0.64 -9.79 -5.67
N VAL A 276 -1.49 -9.58 -4.65
CA VAL A 276 -1.35 -8.45 -3.71
C VAL A 276 -0.36 -8.77 -2.60
N ALA A 277 -0.39 -9.99 -2.06
CA ALA A 277 0.45 -10.44 -0.96
C ALA A 277 0.99 -11.84 -1.26
N PRO A 278 2.19 -12.20 -0.78
CA PRO A 278 2.80 -13.49 -1.08
C PRO A 278 2.07 -14.68 -0.44
N THR A 279 1.33 -14.41 0.65
CA THR A 279 0.57 -15.40 1.42
C THR A 279 -0.79 -14.83 1.82
N THR A 280 -1.72 -15.68 2.26
CA THR A 280 -2.92 -15.24 2.99
C THR A 280 -2.57 -14.73 4.38
N ALA A 281 -3.54 -14.11 5.07
CA ALA A 281 -3.33 -13.52 6.39
C ALA A 281 -2.64 -14.49 7.37
N PHE A 282 -1.50 -14.13 7.94
CA PHE A 282 -0.75 -14.98 8.88
C PHE A 282 -1.30 -14.88 10.32
N LYS A 283 -0.87 -15.81 11.19
CA LYS A 283 -1.28 -15.82 12.61
C LYS A 283 -0.69 -14.63 13.35
N ILE A 284 -1.45 -14.10 14.31
CA ILE A 284 -0.96 -13.08 15.24
C ILE A 284 0.26 -13.65 15.99
N GLY A 285 1.34 -12.88 16.07
CA GLY A 285 2.61 -13.25 16.68
C GLY A 285 3.51 -14.14 15.80
N ALA A 286 3.15 -14.46 14.56
CA ALA A 286 3.95 -15.37 13.73
C ALA A 286 5.25 -14.75 13.20
N ASN A 287 5.30 -13.42 13.02
CA ASN A 287 6.40 -12.71 12.39
C ASN A 287 7.10 -11.79 13.40
N GLU A 288 7.90 -12.40 14.30
CA GLU A 288 8.73 -11.65 15.25
C GLU A 288 10.03 -11.11 14.61
N ASP A 289 10.48 -11.73 13.50
CA ASP A 289 11.57 -11.20 12.68
C ASP A 289 11.08 -10.02 11.83
N PRO A 290 11.64 -8.81 12.03
CA PRO A 290 11.27 -7.65 11.21
C PRO A 290 11.48 -7.87 9.71
N VAL A 291 12.49 -8.64 9.30
CA VAL A 291 12.77 -8.88 7.87
C VAL A 291 11.65 -9.72 7.25
N ALA A 292 11.22 -10.79 7.92
CA ALA A 292 10.09 -11.61 7.48
C ALA A 292 8.79 -10.79 7.37
N MET A 293 8.55 -9.84 8.30
CA MET A 293 7.42 -8.92 8.22
C MET A 293 7.52 -8.00 6.99
N TYR A 294 8.72 -7.49 6.69
CA TYR A 294 8.93 -6.59 5.55
C TYR A 294 8.69 -7.29 4.20
N LEU A 295 9.04 -8.56 4.10
CA LEU A 295 8.79 -9.37 2.89
C LEU A 295 7.30 -9.52 2.56
N GLN A 296 6.39 -9.26 3.50
CA GLN A 296 4.95 -9.28 3.21
C GLN A 296 4.51 -8.13 2.27
N ASP A 297 5.31 -7.06 2.17
CA ASP A 297 5.02 -5.90 1.32
C ASP A 297 5.68 -5.99 -0.08
N ILE A 298 6.40 -7.09 -0.37
CA ILE A 298 7.28 -7.19 -1.56
C ILE A 298 6.53 -6.95 -2.89
N LEU A 299 5.24 -7.28 -2.94
CA LEU A 299 4.39 -7.15 -4.13
C LEU A 299 3.64 -5.82 -4.19
N THR A 300 3.70 -4.97 -3.16
CA THR A 300 2.91 -3.73 -3.09
C THR A 300 3.75 -2.46 -3.14
N VAL A 301 4.98 -2.49 -2.61
CA VAL A 301 5.83 -1.28 -2.46
C VAL A 301 6.15 -0.56 -3.76
N ALA A 302 6.24 -1.31 -4.87
CA ALA A 302 6.62 -0.75 -6.17
C ALA A 302 5.63 0.35 -6.62
N ALA A 303 4.32 0.13 -6.46
CA ALA A 303 3.29 1.09 -6.86
C ALA A 303 3.42 2.44 -6.11
N ASN A 304 3.80 2.42 -4.84
CA ASN A 304 4.04 3.65 -4.07
C ASN A 304 5.31 4.36 -4.52
N LEU A 305 6.38 3.60 -4.72
CA LEU A 305 7.66 4.16 -5.18
C LEU A 305 7.50 4.85 -6.53
N VAL A 306 6.71 4.30 -7.44
CA VAL A 306 6.51 4.88 -8.78
C VAL A 306 5.30 5.81 -8.87
N GLY A 307 4.52 5.97 -7.79
CA GLY A 307 3.44 6.95 -7.68
C GLY A 307 2.16 6.63 -8.47
N ILE A 308 1.97 5.38 -8.90
CA ILE A 308 0.84 4.94 -9.74
C ILE A 308 -0.34 4.43 -8.92
N PRO A 309 -1.58 4.49 -9.44
CA PRO A 309 -2.75 3.96 -8.73
C PRO A 309 -2.78 2.43 -8.75
N ALA A 310 -3.34 1.84 -7.70
CA ALA A 310 -3.41 0.40 -7.53
C ALA A 310 -4.64 -0.04 -6.71
N VAL A 311 -5.30 -1.11 -7.12
CA VAL A 311 -6.47 -1.72 -6.45
C VAL A 311 -6.13 -3.15 -6.04
N SER A 312 -6.58 -3.56 -4.85
CA SER A 312 -6.72 -4.95 -4.44
C SER A 312 -8.19 -5.35 -4.55
N ILE A 313 -8.45 -6.44 -5.27
CA ILE A 313 -9.79 -7.05 -5.47
C ILE A 313 -9.75 -8.46 -4.90
N PRO A 314 -10.71 -8.90 -4.07
CA PRO A 314 -10.78 -10.29 -3.61
C PRO A 314 -10.95 -11.24 -4.80
N CYS A 315 -10.12 -12.27 -4.94
CA CYS A 315 -10.14 -13.18 -6.10
C CYS A 315 -10.26 -14.66 -5.75
N GLY A 316 -10.48 -14.99 -4.48
CA GLY A 316 -10.65 -16.36 -4.02
C GLY A 316 -10.33 -16.53 -2.54
N PHE A 317 -10.25 -17.78 -2.13
CA PHE A 317 -9.93 -18.20 -0.77
C PHE A 317 -8.93 -19.35 -0.78
N ASP A 318 -8.07 -19.41 0.22
CA ASP A 318 -7.25 -20.59 0.47
C ASP A 318 -8.06 -21.72 1.14
N SER A 319 -7.42 -22.87 1.35
CA SER A 319 -8.00 -24.03 2.05
C SER A 319 -8.40 -23.77 3.52
N ASN A 320 -7.93 -22.67 4.12
CA ASN A 320 -8.35 -22.23 5.46
C ASN A 320 -9.47 -21.18 5.40
N SER A 321 -10.10 -20.97 4.24
CA SER A 321 -11.11 -19.93 4.01
C SER A 321 -10.60 -18.50 4.24
N LEU A 322 -9.30 -18.26 4.01
CA LEU A 322 -8.72 -16.93 4.09
C LEU A 322 -8.73 -16.26 2.72
N PRO A 323 -9.14 -14.99 2.62
CA PRO A 323 -9.20 -14.29 1.34
C PRO A 323 -7.84 -14.13 0.67
N ILE A 324 -7.86 -14.12 -0.66
CA ILE A 324 -6.72 -13.84 -1.53
C ILE A 324 -7.06 -12.61 -2.38
N GLY A 325 -6.09 -11.70 -2.54
CA GLY A 325 -6.24 -10.48 -3.32
C GLY A 325 -5.53 -10.53 -4.67
N PHE A 326 -6.22 -10.05 -5.70
CA PHE A 326 -5.70 -9.74 -7.03
C PHE A 326 -5.41 -8.25 -7.14
N GLN A 327 -4.19 -7.91 -7.52
CA GLN A 327 -3.73 -6.54 -7.67
C GLN A 327 -3.90 -6.10 -9.13
N VAL A 328 -4.48 -4.92 -9.32
CA VAL A 328 -4.53 -4.24 -10.61
C VAL A 328 -3.89 -2.85 -10.45
N MET A 329 -3.03 -2.49 -11.37
CA MET A 329 -2.34 -1.19 -11.43
C MET A 329 -2.57 -0.57 -12.80
N ALA A 330 -2.68 0.76 -12.84
CA ALA A 330 -2.76 1.52 -14.08
C ALA A 330 -1.66 2.59 -14.12
N ALA A 331 -1.50 3.26 -15.25
CA ALA A 331 -0.57 4.37 -15.34
C ALA A 331 -1.02 5.56 -14.46
N GLN A 332 -0.10 6.49 -14.21
CA GLN A 332 -0.37 7.66 -13.39
C GLN A 332 -1.53 8.48 -14.00
N LYS A 333 -2.50 8.85 -13.17
CA LYS A 333 -3.75 9.57 -13.53
C LYS A 333 -4.84 8.73 -14.23
N ASP A 334 -4.61 7.45 -14.48
CA ASP A 334 -5.62 6.54 -15.06
C ASP A 334 -6.52 5.88 -13.99
N ASP A 335 -6.70 6.54 -12.85
CA ASP A 335 -7.48 6.07 -11.70
C ASP A 335 -8.92 5.69 -12.08
N ARG A 336 -9.57 6.45 -12.97
CA ARG A 336 -10.93 6.15 -13.44
C ARG A 336 -10.97 4.88 -14.29
N ALA A 337 -10.01 4.73 -15.22
CA ALA A 337 -9.88 3.53 -16.04
C ALA A 337 -9.55 2.30 -15.18
N LEU A 338 -8.70 2.47 -14.16
CA LEU A 338 -8.37 1.42 -13.18
C LEU A 338 -9.63 0.92 -12.45
N LEU A 339 -10.45 1.82 -11.93
CA LEU A 339 -11.67 1.45 -11.21
C LEU A 339 -12.72 0.84 -12.15
N GLY A 340 -12.81 1.30 -13.40
CA GLY A 340 -13.71 0.73 -14.41
C GLY A 340 -13.32 -0.69 -14.78
N PHE A 341 -12.04 -0.93 -15.04
CA PHE A 341 -11.52 -2.28 -15.28
C PHE A 341 -11.65 -3.17 -14.04
N SER A 342 -11.42 -2.63 -12.83
CA SER A 342 -11.56 -3.37 -11.57
C SER A 342 -13.01 -3.82 -11.34
N LYS A 343 -13.99 -2.98 -11.66
CA LYS A 343 -15.41 -3.37 -11.67
C LYS A 343 -15.67 -4.53 -12.65
N GLY A 344 -15.03 -4.51 -13.82
CA GLY A 344 -15.16 -5.59 -14.81
C GLY A 344 -14.54 -6.90 -14.32
N VAL A 345 -13.41 -6.82 -13.61
CA VAL A 345 -12.80 -7.97 -12.94
C VAL A 345 -13.73 -8.55 -11.88
N GLU A 346 -14.37 -7.71 -11.05
CA GLU A 346 -15.33 -8.12 -10.02
C GLU A 346 -16.50 -8.93 -10.62
N GLU A 347 -17.00 -8.56 -11.80
CA GLU A 347 -18.10 -9.27 -12.47
C GLU A 347 -17.73 -10.68 -12.95
N LEU A 348 -16.44 -10.96 -13.19
CA LEU A 348 -15.96 -12.30 -13.55
C LEU A 348 -15.81 -13.24 -12.34
N LEU A 349 -15.92 -12.69 -11.12
CA LEU A 349 -15.75 -13.42 -9.87
C LEU A 349 -17.09 -13.86 -9.26
N ILE A 350 -18.22 -13.39 -9.82
CA ILE A 350 -19.59 -13.72 -9.41
C ILE A 350 -19.99 -15.14 -9.87
#